data_AF-A0A3N0X7U6-F1
#
_entry.id   AF-A0A3N0X7U6-F1
#
_cell.length_a   1.000
_cell.length_b   1.000
_cell.length_c   1.000
_cell.angle_alpha   90.00
_cell.angle_beta   90.00
_cell.angle_gamma   90.00
#
_symmetry.space_group_name_H-M   'P 1'
#
loop_
_entity.id
_entity.type
_entity.pdbx_description
1 polymer ?
#
loop_
_entity_poly.entity_id
_entity_poly.type
_entity_poly.pdbx_seq_one_letter_code
_entity_poly.pdbx_strand_id
1 'polypeptide(L)'
;MMKKKFQIIKPCEESWNNMQDLADGKFCDLCNKKVLDLDKISSLEFEELSKDGDKICGKKSLLNQKFSSVFLAFTLTSSISHYAQTTNQSLVQNVYQKNITINGNLISKAKRKIITGNISLVTLGKLYTAKAEENGNFTLTFPERVLTDYNIVRIDYTILDYDNKNFTDYKSLILTTNELLGKQDFEIEEQYSMIGAVVLTSEQPPDYYFIDGKKVGKRKFEKIKKENPNFKYLAFYDEVTVQKLTKKSFIDNLYLLFSN
;
A
#
# COMPACT_ATOMS: atom_id res chain seq x y z
N MET A 1 -15.93 5.77 -7.80
CA MET A 1 -15.04 4.60 -8.02
C MET A 1 -15.57 3.80 -9.20
N MET A 2 -15.07 4.01 -10.42
CA MET A 2 -15.31 3.05 -11.51
C MET A 2 -14.16 2.05 -11.50
N LYS A 3 -14.36 0.97 -10.74
CA LYS A 3 -13.51 -0.22 -10.83
C LYS A 3 -13.61 -0.74 -12.27
N LYS A 4 -12.50 -0.84 -13.01
CA LYS A 4 -12.47 -1.68 -14.21
C LYS A 4 -12.66 -3.12 -13.74
N LYS A 5 -13.89 -3.62 -13.91
CA LYS A 5 -14.26 -4.98 -13.52
C LYS A 5 -13.91 -5.90 -14.67
N PHE A 6 -12.82 -6.65 -14.51
CA PHE A 6 -12.56 -7.79 -15.37
C PHE A 6 -13.45 -8.95 -14.90
N GLN A 7 -14.22 -9.51 -15.83
CA GLN A 7 -15.06 -10.67 -15.56
C GLN A 7 -14.47 -11.88 -16.26
N ILE A 8 -14.21 -12.93 -15.47
CA ILE A 8 -13.91 -14.24 -16.03
C ILE A 8 -15.27 -14.88 -16.35
N ILE A 9 -15.70 -14.76 -17.60
CA ILE A 9 -17.01 -15.24 -18.04
C ILE A 9 -17.07 -16.78 -17.97
N LYS A 10 -15.99 -17.45 -18.37
CA LYS A 10 -15.89 -18.91 -18.38
C LYS A 10 -14.43 -19.32 -18.15
N PRO A 11 -14.05 -19.82 -16.95
CA PRO A 11 -12.73 -20.38 -16.75
C PRO A 11 -12.56 -21.61 -17.64
N CYS A 12 -11.36 -21.80 -18.18
CA CYS A 12 -11.00 -23.02 -18.91
C CYS A 12 -10.52 -24.06 -17.89
N GLU A 13 -11.01 -25.30 -18.01
CA GLU A 13 -10.62 -26.41 -17.14
C GLU A 13 -9.41 -27.19 -17.67
N GLU A 14 -8.94 -26.87 -18.89
CA GLU A 14 -7.79 -27.51 -19.50
C GLU A 14 -6.49 -27.15 -18.77
N SER A 15 -5.63 -28.16 -18.59
CA SER A 15 -4.31 -27.94 -18.03
C SER A 15 -3.42 -27.21 -19.03
N TRP A 16 -2.70 -26.19 -18.55
CA TRP A 16 -1.69 -25.48 -19.36
C TRP A 16 -0.67 -26.43 -20.02
N ASN A 17 -0.36 -27.54 -19.37
CA ASN A 17 0.62 -28.51 -19.87
C ASN A 17 0.08 -29.35 -21.04
N ASN A 18 -1.24 -29.42 -21.21
CA ASN A 18 -1.90 -30.18 -22.28
C ASN A 18 -2.17 -29.30 -23.52
N MET A 19 -1.89 -28.00 -23.44
CA MET A 19 -2.12 -27.05 -24.53
C MET A 19 -0.94 -27.02 -25.52
N GLN A 20 -1.24 -26.79 -26.80
CA GLN A 20 -0.25 -26.75 -27.88
C GLN A 20 0.61 -25.50 -27.77
N ASP A 21 1.91 -25.60 -28.02
CA ASP A 21 2.83 -24.45 -27.97
C ASP A 21 2.63 -23.50 -29.15
N LEU A 22 2.63 -22.20 -28.87
CA LEU A 22 2.67 -21.11 -29.84
C LEU A 22 3.85 -20.19 -29.53
N ALA A 23 4.25 -19.36 -30.50
CA ALA A 23 5.35 -18.39 -30.33
C ALA A 23 5.15 -17.47 -29.11
N ASP A 24 3.93 -16.98 -28.88
CA ASP A 24 3.61 -16.08 -27.75
C ASP A 24 2.54 -16.66 -26.81
N GLY A 25 2.67 -17.94 -26.43
CA GLY A 25 1.79 -18.57 -25.45
C GLY A 25 1.44 -19.99 -25.84
N LYS A 26 0.19 -20.38 -25.58
CA LYS A 26 -0.31 -21.71 -25.95
C LYS A 26 -1.67 -21.63 -26.61
N PHE A 27 -2.04 -22.66 -27.36
CA PHE A 27 -3.37 -22.84 -27.91
C PHE A 27 -4.12 -23.91 -27.14
N CYS A 28 -5.30 -23.56 -26.64
CA CYS A 28 -6.16 -24.49 -25.94
C CYS A 28 -7.23 -25.04 -26.88
N ASP A 29 -7.14 -26.34 -27.20
CA ASP A 29 -8.11 -27.03 -28.06
C ASP A 29 -9.51 -27.09 -27.42
N LEU A 30 -9.60 -27.17 -26.09
CA LEU A 30 -10.88 -27.24 -25.36
C LEU A 30 -11.74 -25.98 -25.55
N CYS A 31 -11.12 -24.79 -25.49
CA CYS A 31 -11.83 -23.51 -25.61
C CYS A 31 -11.58 -22.79 -26.92
N ASN A 32 -10.76 -23.37 -27.82
CA ASN A 32 -10.38 -22.85 -29.12
C ASN A 32 -9.82 -21.42 -29.06
N LYS A 33 -8.92 -21.16 -28.11
CA LYS A 33 -8.33 -19.82 -27.86
C LYS A 33 -6.82 -19.88 -27.69
N LYS A 34 -6.16 -18.81 -28.13
CA LYS A 34 -4.79 -18.47 -27.71
C LYS A 34 -4.82 -18.06 -26.24
N VAL A 35 -3.99 -18.70 -25.43
CA VAL A 35 -3.84 -18.47 -23.99
C VAL A 35 -2.46 -17.89 -23.74
N LEU A 36 -2.42 -16.67 -23.20
CA LEU A 36 -1.18 -15.97 -22.83
C LEU A 36 -0.71 -16.39 -21.44
N ASP A 37 0.61 -16.41 -21.21
CA ASP A 37 1.17 -16.61 -19.87
C ASP A 37 1.25 -15.26 -19.14
N LEU A 38 0.19 -14.88 -18.43
CA LEU A 38 0.11 -13.59 -17.71
C LEU A 38 1.07 -13.52 -16.51
N ASP A 39 1.77 -14.60 -16.18
CA ASP A 39 2.85 -14.57 -15.19
C ASP A 39 4.15 -13.99 -15.72
N LYS A 40 4.30 -13.94 -17.05
CA LYS A 40 5.46 -13.39 -17.73
C LYS A 40 5.24 -12.00 -18.30
N ILE A 41 4.00 -11.52 -18.26
CA ILE A 41 3.61 -10.21 -18.78
C ILE A 41 3.71 -9.18 -17.65
N SER A 42 4.37 -8.05 -17.93
CA SER A 42 4.45 -6.93 -16.99
C SER A 42 3.10 -6.18 -16.89
N SER A 43 2.90 -5.41 -15.82
CA SER A 43 1.68 -4.61 -15.65
C SER A 43 1.44 -3.63 -16.82
N LEU A 44 2.52 -3.09 -17.40
CA LEU A 44 2.48 -2.13 -18.52
C LEU A 44 2.06 -2.82 -19.82
N GLU A 45 2.64 -3.99 -20.13
CA GLU A 45 2.25 -4.78 -21.31
C GLU A 45 0.81 -5.30 -21.18
N PHE A 46 0.40 -5.69 -19.97
CA PHE A 46 -0.97 -6.12 -19.70
C PHE A 46 -2.00 -5.00 -19.96
N GLU A 47 -1.65 -3.77 -19.62
CA GLU A 47 -2.46 -2.59 -19.91
C GLU A 47 -2.61 -2.32 -21.39
N GLU A 48 -1.52 -2.44 -22.16
CA GLU A 48 -1.55 -2.30 -23.61
C GLU A 48 -2.42 -3.40 -24.24
N LEU A 49 -2.26 -4.66 -23.82
CA LEU A 49 -3.11 -5.78 -24.24
C LEU A 49 -4.59 -5.60 -23.88
N SER A 50 -4.89 -4.81 -22.84
CA SER A 50 -6.26 -4.59 -22.35
C SER A 50 -6.92 -3.34 -22.94
N LYS A 51 -6.21 -2.54 -23.75
CA LYS A 51 -6.74 -1.31 -24.38
C LYS A 51 -7.64 -1.58 -25.57
N ASP A 52 -7.39 -2.64 -26.32
CA ASP A 52 -8.06 -2.91 -27.60
C ASP A 52 -9.50 -3.43 -27.46
N GLY A 53 -10.02 -3.59 -26.23
CA GLY A 53 -11.37 -4.07 -25.98
C GLY A 53 -11.58 -5.56 -26.26
N ASP A 54 -10.53 -6.26 -26.69
CA ASP A 54 -10.55 -7.68 -26.98
C ASP A 54 -10.54 -8.55 -25.72
N LYS A 55 -11.28 -9.65 -25.78
CA LYS A 55 -11.33 -10.64 -24.69
C LYS A 55 -10.07 -11.48 -24.70
N ILE A 56 -9.10 -11.13 -23.86
CA ILE A 56 -7.88 -11.94 -23.67
C ILE A 56 -8.17 -13.23 -22.89
N CYS A 57 -7.48 -14.31 -23.23
CA CYS A 57 -7.43 -15.53 -22.43
C CYS A 57 -6.00 -15.70 -21.91
N GLY A 58 -5.84 -15.95 -20.62
CA GLY A 58 -4.52 -16.04 -20.03
C GLY A 58 -4.46 -16.89 -18.78
N LYS A 59 -3.31 -17.54 -18.59
CA LYS A 59 -2.93 -18.22 -17.36
C LYS A 59 -2.34 -17.20 -16.40
N LYS A 60 -2.82 -17.20 -15.16
CA LYS A 60 -2.20 -16.46 -14.05
C LYS A 60 -2.05 -17.43 -12.87
N SER A 61 -0.83 -17.64 -12.41
CA SER A 61 -0.58 -18.36 -11.18
C SER A 61 -0.99 -17.47 -10.02
N LEU A 62 -1.87 -17.96 -9.15
CA LEU A 62 -2.42 -17.21 -8.02
C LEU A 62 -1.37 -16.82 -6.95
N LEU A 63 -0.12 -17.31 -7.08
CA LEU A 63 0.97 -17.08 -6.13
C LEU A 63 2.27 -16.84 -6.89
N ASN A 64 2.79 -15.61 -6.84
CA ASN A 64 4.21 -15.28 -6.98
C ASN A 64 4.45 -13.79 -6.66
N GLN A 65 4.35 -13.41 -5.38
CA GLN A 65 4.90 -12.13 -4.93
C GLN A 65 6.43 -12.27 -4.84
N LYS A 66 7.14 -12.10 -5.96
CA LYS A 66 8.59 -11.92 -5.92
C LYS A 66 8.90 -10.47 -5.59
N PHE A 67 9.19 -10.18 -4.32
CA PHE A 67 9.74 -8.92 -3.88
C PHE A 67 11.17 -8.79 -4.44
N SER A 68 11.37 -7.95 -5.45
CA SER A 68 12.70 -7.62 -5.96
C SER A 68 13.29 -6.50 -5.11
N SER A 69 14.10 -6.86 -4.11
CA SER A 69 14.82 -5.90 -3.28
C SER A 69 16.25 -5.70 -3.82
N VAL A 70 16.49 -4.63 -4.58
CA VAL A 70 17.85 -4.13 -4.83
C VAL A 70 18.15 -3.10 -3.74
N PHE A 71 18.97 -3.47 -2.77
CA PHE A 71 19.47 -2.56 -1.74
C PHE A 71 20.83 -2.01 -2.17
N LEU A 72 20.93 -0.69 -2.37
CA LEU A 72 22.21 0.01 -2.43
C LEU A 72 22.58 0.41 -1.00
N ALA A 73 23.65 -0.20 -0.47
CA ALA A 73 24.16 0.08 0.86
C ALA A 73 24.87 1.44 0.89
N PHE A 74 24.43 2.35 1.76
CA PHE A 74 25.21 3.51 2.17
C PHE A 74 25.64 3.35 3.64
N THR A 75 26.95 3.36 3.86
CA THR A 75 27.58 3.27 5.18
C THR A 75 27.48 4.60 5.92
N LEU A 76 26.77 4.63 7.06
CA LEU A 76 26.74 5.79 7.95
C LEU A 76 28.03 5.88 8.77
N THR A 77 28.75 6.99 8.64
CA THR A 77 29.78 7.39 9.61
C THR A 77 29.10 8.11 10.77
N SER A 78 29.02 7.45 11.92
CA SER A 78 28.51 8.01 13.17
C SER A 78 29.60 8.85 13.87
N SER A 79 29.40 10.16 13.97
CA SER A 79 30.16 11.00 14.90
C SER A 79 29.56 10.85 16.31
N ILE A 80 30.38 10.36 17.24
CA ILE A 80 30.03 10.20 18.66
C ILE A 80 30.32 11.53 19.35
N SER A 81 29.30 12.20 19.87
CA SER A 81 29.47 13.29 20.83
C SER A 81 29.23 12.74 22.24
N HIS A 82 30.31 12.50 22.97
CA HIS A 82 30.28 12.25 24.42
C HIS A 82 29.90 13.52 25.17
N TYR A 83 28.93 13.49 26.08
CA TYR A 83 28.93 14.34 27.30
C TYR A 83 28.24 13.63 28.47
N ALA A 84 28.76 13.92 29.66
CA ALA A 84 28.68 13.16 30.92
C ALA A 84 27.46 13.45 31.82
N GLN A 85 27.27 12.60 32.84
CA GLN A 85 26.35 12.70 33.99
C GLN A 85 26.73 13.90 34.91
N THR A 86 25.97 14.52 35.83
CA THR A 86 24.84 14.25 36.75
C THR A 86 24.19 15.63 37.09
N THR A 87 22.95 15.83 37.59
CA THR A 87 22.48 15.70 38.98
C THR A 87 20.93 15.88 39.07
N ASN A 88 20.30 15.27 40.07
CA ASN A 88 18.85 15.31 40.35
C ASN A 88 18.32 16.71 40.76
N GLN A 89 17.39 17.23 39.96
CA GLN A 89 16.38 18.22 40.36
C GLN A 89 15.11 17.94 39.53
N SER A 90 13.93 18.08 40.13
CA SER A 90 12.63 17.71 39.56
C SER A 90 12.44 18.17 38.11
N LEU A 91 12.49 17.25 37.15
CA LEU A 91 12.26 17.56 35.74
C LEU A 91 10.83 17.19 35.35
N VAL A 92 9.99 18.22 35.20
CA VAL A 92 8.99 18.19 34.12
C VAL A 92 9.81 17.98 32.85
N GLN A 93 9.84 16.73 32.35
CA GLN A 93 10.57 16.40 31.14
C GLN A 93 9.95 17.17 29.97
N ASN A 94 10.58 18.28 29.60
CA ASN A 94 10.56 18.74 28.22
C ASN A 94 11.29 17.66 27.43
N VAL A 95 10.55 16.62 27.02
CA VAL A 95 11.02 15.59 26.11
C VAL A 95 11.46 16.33 24.85
N TYR A 96 12.77 16.44 24.65
CA TYR A 96 13.36 16.95 23.42
C TYR A 96 12.85 16.07 22.27
N GLN A 97 11.80 16.55 21.58
CA GLN A 97 11.19 15.83 20.47
C GLN A 97 12.03 16.10 19.24
N LYS A 98 13.09 15.30 19.06
CA LYS A 98 13.83 15.26 17.80
C LYS A 98 12.86 14.85 16.69
N ASN A 99 12.68 15.73 15.72
CA ASN A 99 11.92 15.46 14.51
C ASN A 99 12.85 14.86 13.45
N ILE A 100 12.30 13.95 12.66
CA ILE A 100 12.92 13.41 11.46
C ILE A 100 12.18 13.99 10.26
N THR A 101 12.94 14.29 9.22
CA THR A 101 12.43 14.69 7.92
C THR A 101 12.88 13.66 6.90
N ILE A 102 11.94 13.11 6.13
CA ILE A 102 12.23 12.31 4.95
C ILE A 102 11.91 13.13 3.71
N ASN A 103 12.82 13.12 2.75
CA ASN A 103 12.62 13.69 1.41
C ASN A 103 12.49 12.53 0.45
N GLY A 104 11.48 12.57 -0.42
CA GLY A 104 11.29 11.53 -1.41
C GLY A 104 10.53 12.04 -2.61
N ASN A 105 10.36 11.16 -3.58
CA ASN A 105 9.70 11.44 -4.83
C ASN A 105 8.66 10.35 -5.13
N LEU A 106 7.44 10.77 -5.47
CA LEU A 106 6.42 9.88 -6.00
C LEU A 106 6.71 9.63 -7.48
N ILE A 107 6.87 8.37 -7.88
CA ILE A 107 7.16 8.00 -9.27
C ILE A 107 6.09 7.07 -9.82
N SER A 108 5.69 7.29 -11.07
CA SER A 108 4.96 6.31 -11.87
C SER A 108 5.95 5.64 -12.81
N LYS A 109 6.04 4.30 -12.75
CA LYS A 109 6.72 3.47 -13.76
C LYS A 109 6.15 3.69 -15.15
N ALA A 110 4.84 3.86 -15.27
CA ALA A 110 4.16 4.20 -16.51
C ALA A 110 4.43 5.66 -16.96
N LYS A 111 5.20 6.45 -16.19
CA LYS A 111 5.47 7.88 -16.40
C LYS A 111 4.19 8.71 -16.51
N ARG A 112 3.12 8.30 -15.82
CA ARG A 112 1.85 9.03 -15.80
C ARG A 112 1.99 10.34 -15.04
N LYS A 113 1.24 11.36 -15.48
CA LYS A 113 1.20 12.66 -14.81
C LYS A 113 0.55 12.52 -13.44
N ILE A 114 1.25 12.96 -12.41
CA ILE A 114 0.71 13.05 -11.05
C ILE A 114 -0.11 14.34 -10.94
N ILE A 115 -1.36 14.21 -10.52
CA ILE A 115 -2.26 15.34 -10.28
C ILE A 115 -2.24 15.70 -8.79
N THR A 116 -2.34 14.70 -7.93
CA THR A 116 -2.18 14.87 -6.47
C THR A 116 -1.48 13.67 -5.88
N GLY A 117 -0.72 13.89 -4.79
CA GLY A 117 -0.15 12.83 -3.99
C GLY A 117 -0.05 13.29 -2.54
N ASN A 118 -0.57 12.49 -1.61
CA ASN A 118 -0.40 12.69 -0.18
C ASN A 118 0.28 11.45 0.38
N ILE A 119 1.45 11.64 0.97
CA ILE A 119 2.16 10.58 1.68
C ILE A 119 1.92 10.75 3.17
N SER A 120 1.62 9.64 3.84
CA SER A 120 1.34 9.64 5.25
C SER A 120 2.06 8.50 5.97
N LEU A 121 2.73 8.83 7.08
CA LEU A 121 3.14 7.84 8.08
C LEU A 121 1.94 7.57 8.99
N VAL A 122 1.45 6.32 8.96
CA VAL A 122 0.27 5.87 9.69
C VAL A 122 0.69 5.32 11.05
N THR A 123 0.12 5.89 12.11
CA THR A 123 0.17 5.32 13.47
C THR A 123 -1.25 5.10 13.97
N LEU A 124 -1.42 4.42 15.10
CA LEU A 124 -2.76 4.32 15.72
C LEU A 124 -3.29 5.68 16.16
N GLY A 125 -2.40 6.55 16.67
CA GLY A 125 -2.77 7.79 17.35
C GLY A 125 -2.89 9.01 16.43
N LYS A 126 -2.04 9.08 15.40
CA LYS A 126 -1.93 10.24 14.54
C LYS A 126 -1.48 9.86 13.14
N LEU A 127 -1.95 10.62 12.15
CA LEU A 127 -1.48 10.57 10.78
C LEU A 127 -0.54 11.75 10.52
N TYR A 128 0.73 11.46 10.21
CA TYR A 128 1.67 12.50 9.78
C TYR A 128 1.66 12.54 8.26
N THR A 129 1.29 13.66 7.66
CA THR A 129 1.03 13.74 6.22
C THR A 129 1.82 14.87 5.58
N ALA A 130 2.30 14.63 4.36
CA ALA A 130 2.86 15.62 3.47
C ALA A 130 2.20 15.50 2.09
N LYS A 131 2.00 16.65 1.45
CA LYS A 131 1.53 16.73 0.07
C LYS A 131 2.74 16.75 -0.86
N ALA A 132 2.72 15.92 -1.89
CA ALA A 132 3.69 15.96 -2.96
C ALA A 132 3.43 17.16 -3.89
N GLU A 133 4.50 17.75 -4.37
CA GLU A 133 4.53 18.74 -5.43
C GLU A 133 4.14 18.13 -6.79
N GLU A 134 3.94 18.96 -7.80
CA GLU A 134 3.56 18.51 -9.16
C GLU A 134 4.62 17.61 -9.81
N ASN A 135 5.88 17.77 -9.44
CA ASN A 135 7.01 16.94 -9.88
C ASN A 135 7.11 15.60 -9.12
N GLY A 136 6.24 15.36 -8.12
CA GLY A 136 6.25 14.18 -7.26
C GLY A 136 7.06 14.32 -5.97
N ASN A 137 7.89 15.35 -5.83
CA ASN A 137 8.74 15.55 -4.65
C ASN A 137 7.87 15.86 -3.42
N PHE A 138 8.28 15.33 -2.27
CA PHE A 138 7.64 15.63 -1.01
C PHE A 138 8.67 15.69 0.12
N THR A 139 8.27 16.38 1.20
CA THR A 139 9.01 16.46 2.45
C THR A 139 8.07 16.10 3.58
N LEU A 140 8.29 14.96 4.24
CA LEU A 140 7.46 14.49 5.35
C LEU A 140 8.26 14.61 6.66
N THR A 141 7.70 15.35 7.63
CA THR A 141 8.30 15.55 8.96
C THR A 141 7.44 14.92 10.05
N PHE A 142 8.08 14.18 10.96
CA PHE A 142 7.42 13.56 12.11
C PHE A 142 8.39 13.39 13.30
N PRO A 143 7.89 13.23 14.54
CA PRO A 143 8.74 12.97 15.70
C PRO A 143 9.44 11.60 15.61
N GLU A 144 10.74 11.52 15.88
CA GLU A 144 11.51 10.26 15.85
C GLU A 144 10.88 9.15 16.71
N ARG A 145 10.29 9.53 17.84
CA ARG A 145 9.60 8.63 18.77
C ARG A 145 8.42 7.85 18.19
N VAL A 146 7.89 8.24 17.02
CA VAL A 146 6.79 7.51 16.39
C VAL A 146 7.26 6.37 15.49
N LEU A 147 8.55 6.29 15.20
CA LEU A 147 9.13 5.17 14.46
C LEU A 147 9.03 3.89 15.27
N THR A 148 8.80 2.79 14.57
CA THR A 148 8.89 1.44 15.10
C THR A 148 9.70 0.58 14.14
N ASP A 149 10.01 -0.66 14.50
CA ASP A 149 10.75 -1.57 13.62
C ASP A 149 10.12 -1.72 12.23
N TYR A 150 8.79 -1.57 12.13
CA TYR A 150 8.03 -1.60 10.88
C TYR A 150 7.02 -0.45 10.81
N ASN A 151 7.17 0.40 9.81
CA ASN A 151 6.42 1.63 9.63
C ASN A 151 5.46 1.48 8.45
N ILE A 152 4.21 1.91 8.64
CA ILE A 152 3.19 1.87 7.59
C ILE A 152 3.16 3.23 6.90
N VAL A 153 3.52 3.23 5.62
CA VAL A 153 3.41 4.41 4.77
C VAL A 153 2.22 4.23 3.85
N ARG A 154 1.29 5.17 3.89
CA ARG A 154 0.15 5.23 2.96
C ARG A 154 0.36 6.38 2.00
N ILE A 155 0.13 6.12 0.72
CA ILE A 155 0.17 7.11 -0.35
C ILE A 155 -1.21 7.15 -0.96
N ASP A 156 -1.95 8.24 -0.76
CA ASP A 156 -3.20 8.51 -1.49
C ASP A 156 -2.84 9.40 -2.69
N TYR A 157 -3.16 8.99 -3.92
CA TYR A 157 -2.72 9.70 -5.12
C TYR A 157 -3.83 9.80 -6.16
N THR A 158 -3.70 10.80 -7.04
CA THR A 158 -4.47 10.92 -8.27
C THR A 158 -3.50 11.09 -9.42
N ILE A 159 -3.61 10.23 -10.43
CA ILE A 159 -2.82 10.28 -11.66
C ILE A 159 -3.76 10.49 -12.86
N LEU A 160 -3.21 10.99 -13.95
CA LEU A 160 -3.90 11.02 -15.24
C LEU A 160 -3.73 9.67 -15.93
N ASP A 161 -4.84 8.97 -16.18
CA ASP A 161 -4.83 7.72 -16.93
C ASP A 161 -4.63 7.97 -18.45
N TYR A 162 -4.53 6.90 -19.23
CA TYR A 162 -4.33 6.98 -20.67
C TYR A 162 -5.48 7.66 -21.44
N ASP A 163 -6.69 7.70 -20.87
CA ASP A 163 -7.86 8.37 -21.46
C ASP A 163 -7.93 9.84 -21.06
N ASN A 164 -6.88 10.39 -20.43
CA ASN A 164 -6.87 11.72 -19.81
C ASN A 164 -7.93 11.89 -18.71
N LYS A 165 -8.30 10.81 -18.02
CA LYS A 165 -9.21 10.86 -16.87
C LYS A 165 -8.41 10.79 -15.57
N ASN A 166 -8.95 11.43 -14.54
CA ASN A 166 -8.36 11.37 -13.21
C ASN A 166 -8.64 9.99 -12.59
N PHE A 167 -7.59 9.25 -12.30
CA PHE A 167 -7.64 8.00 -11.55
C PHE A 167 -7.12 8.26 -10.13
N THR A 168 -7.97 8.05 -9.13
CA THR A 168 -7.63 8.22 -7.71
C THR A 168 -7.59 6.87 -7.02
N ASP A 169 -6.50 6.59 -6.32
CA ASP A 169 -6.30 5.34 -5.59
C ASP A 169 -5.31 5.54 -4.42
N TYR A 170 -5.00 4.46 -3.70
CA TYR A 170 -4.02 4.47 -2.63
C TYR A 170 -3.12 3.24 -2.64
N LYS A 171 -1.94 3.38 -2.06
CA LYS A 171 -0.99 2.28 -1.83
C LYS A 171 -0.50 2.32 -0.40
N SER A 172 -0.40 1.16 0.24
CA SER A 172 0.22 1.01 1.55
C SER A 172 1.52 0.23 1.40
N LEU A 173 2.55 0.66 2.13
CA LEU A 173 3.87 0.04 2.19
C LEU A 173 4.18 -0.27 3.65
N ILE A 174 4.77 -1.44 3.89
CA ILE A 174 5.36 -1.80 5.17
C ILE A 174 6.87 -1.69 4.99
N LEU A 175 7.50 -0.77 5.71
CA LEU A 175 8.93 -0.49 5.58
C LEU A 175 9.59 -0.59 6.95
N THR A 176 10.73 -1.25 7.04
CA THR A 176 11.59 -1.12 8.23
C THR A 176 12.03 0.34 8.41
N THR A 177 12.48 0.70 9.62
CA THR A 177 13.01 2.06 9.86
C THR A 177 14.11 2.43 8.87
N ASN A 178 15.08 1.54 8.66
CA ASN A 178 16.19 1.81 7.74
C ASN A 178 15.72 1.96 6.30
N GLU A 179 14.75 1.13 5.86
CA GLU A 179 14.13 1.26 4.55
C GLU A 179 13.40 2.60 4.41
N LEU A 180 12.58 2.99 5.38
CA LEU A 180 11.84 4.26 5.34
C LEU A 180 12.80 5.45 5.25
N LEU A 181 13.85 5.47 6.06
CA LEU A 181 14.80 6.58 6.12
C LEU A 181 15.73 6.64 4.89
N GLY A 182 16.00 5.50 4.25
CA GLY A 182 16.84 5.42 3.06
C GLY A 182 16.09 5.51 1.72
N LYS A 183 14.76 5.38 1.72
CA LYS A 183 13.97 5.32 0.49
C LYS A 183 13.74 6.71 -0.10
N GLN A 184 14.16 6.88 -1.35
CA GLN A 184 13.96 8.10 -2.11
C GLN A 184 12.71 8.01 -3.00
N ASP A 185 12.56 6.89 -3.72
CA ASP A 185 11.48 6.75 -4.68
C ASP A 185 10.31 5.91 -4.14
N PHE A 186 9.11 6.44 -4.29
CA PHE A 186 7.86 5.84 -3.86
C PHE A 186 6.94 5.63 -5.06
N GLU A 187 6.89 4.39 -5.51
CA GLU A 187 6.17 4.03 -6.73
C GLU A 187 4.65 4.01 -6.54
N ILE A 188 3.93 4.74 -7.39
CA ILE A 188 2.48 4.78 -7.51
C ILE A 188 2.04 4.29 -8.90
N GLU A 189 1.05 3.39 -8.95
CA GLU A 189 0.54 2.80 -10.21
C GLU A 189 -0.90 2.33 -10.01
N GLU A 190 -1.68 2.28 -11.10
CA GLU A 190 -3.01 1.66 -11.11
C GLU A 190 -2.95 0.25 -10.48
N GLN A 191 -3.63 0.06 -9.34
CA GLN A 191 -3.70 -1.25 -8.72
C GLN A 191 -4.91 -2.02 -9.22
N TYR A 192 -4.66 -3.15 -9.88
CA TYR A 192 -5.68 -4.12 -10.23
C TYR A 192 -6.09 -4.92 -8.99
N SER A 193 -7.36 -4.80 -8.59
CA SER A 193 -7.93 -5.70 -7.57
C SER A 193 -8.40 -6.99 -8.24
N MET A 194 -7.92 -8.14 -7.77
CA MET A 194 -8.50 -9.44 -8.12
C MET A 194 -9.84 -9.60 -7.38
N ILE A 195 -10.91 -9.92 -8.12
CA ILE A 195 -12.22 -10.20 -7.52
C ILE A 195 -12.32 -11.71 -7.32
N GLY A 196 -12.37 -12.14 -6.05
CA GLY A 196 -12.81 -13.48 -5.67
C GLY A 196 -11.75 -14.30 -4.93
N ALA A 197 -12.09 -14.66 -3.70
CA ALA A 197 -11.62 -15.86 -3.03
C ALA A 197 -12.80 -16.38 -2.20
N VAL A 198 -13.17 -17.64 -2.39
CA VAL A 198 -14.10 -18.31 -1.46
C VAL A 198 -13.23 -18.83 -0.33
N VAL A 199 -13.34 -18.22 0.85
CA VAL A 199 -12.63 -18.66 2.05
C VAL A 199 -13.65 -19.24 3.01
N LEU A 200 -13.53 -20.53 3.33
CA LEU A 200 -14.27 -21.16 4.41
C LEU A 200 -13.51 -20.88 5.71
N THR A 201 -14.05 -20.02 6.57
CA THR A 201 -13.46 -19.74 7.89
C THR A 201 -14.36 -20.29 8.99
N SER A 202 -13.77 -20.98 9.97
CA SER A 202 -14.49 -21.54 11.12
C SER A 202 -14.70 -20.55 12.26
N GLU A 203 -13.88 -19.48 12.33
CA GLU A 203 -13.97 -18.40 13.31
C GLU A 203 -13.58 -17.07 12.66
N GLN A 204 -14.37 -16.01 12.85
CA GLN A 204 -14.05 -14.67 12.36
C GLN A 204 -13.31 -13.89 13.47
N PRO A 205 -12.05 -13.48 13.25
CA PRO A 205 -11.36 -12.63 14.21
C PRO A 205 -12.11 -11.29 14.36
N PRO A 206 -12.08 -10.68 15.55
CA PRO A 206 -12.81 -9.44 15.79
C PRO A 206 -12.19 -8.25 15.04
N ASP A 207 -13.03 -7.38 14.49
CA ASP A 207 -12.64 -6.07 13.98
C ASP A 207 -12.19 -5.12 15.10
N TYR A 208 -11.24 -4.25 14.79
CA TYR A 208 -10.75 -3.22 15.70
C TYR A 208 -11.03 -1.82 15.17
N TYR A 209 -11.51 -0.95 16.06
CA TYR A 209 -11.89 0.42 15.73
C TYR A 209 -11.15 1.38 16.65
N PHE A 210 -10.42 2.34 16.10
CA PHE A 210 -9.67 3.34 16.84
C PHE A 210 -10.02 4.76 16.38
N ILE A 211 -10.15 5.67 17.35
CA ILE A 211 -10.28 7.10 17.11
C ILE A 211 -9.13 7.78 17.84
N ASP A 212 -8.23 8.43 17.10
CA ASP A 212 -7.03 9.09 17.64
C ASP A 212 -6.26 8.20 18.63
N GLY A 213 -6.06 6.94 18.28
CA GLY A 213 -5.34 5.95 19.08
C GLY A 213 -6.14 5.31 20.21
N LYS A 214 -7.35 5.77 20.48
CA LYS A 214 -8.23 5.18 21.49
C LYS A 214 -9.11 4.10 20.88
N LYS A 215 -9.01 2.87 21.38
CA LYS A 215 -9.89 1.77 20.96
C LYS A 215 -11.34 2.10 21.36
N VAL A 216 -12.28 1.93 20.44
CA VAL A 216 -13.72 2.12 20.64
C VAL A 216 -14.51 0.94 20.08
N GLY A 217 -15.79 0.84 20.44
CA GLY A 217 -16.71 -0.12 19.82
C GLY A 217 -17.24 0.37 18.47
N LYS A 218 -17.55 -0.56 17.56
CA LYS A 218 -18.10 -0.31 16.22
C LYS A 218 -19.22 0.74 16.18
N ARG A 219 -20.22 0.60 17.06
CA ARG A 219 -21.37 1.54 17.13
C ARG A 219 -20.93 2.98 17.38
N LYS A 220 -19.96 3.17 18.28
CA LYS A 220 -19.42 4.50 18.61
C LYS A 220 -18.59 5.04 17.45
N PHE A 221 -17.77 4.19 16.82
CA PHE A 221 -16.96 4.54 15.66
C PHE A 221 -17.81 5.03 14.49
N GLU A 222 -18.80 4.24 14.07
CA GLU A 222 -19.67 4.59 12.94
C GLU A 222 -20.48 5.86 13.20
N LYS A 223 -20.95 6.05 14.44
CA LYS A 223 -21.62 7.30 14.85
C LYS A 223 -20.70 8.51 14.65
N ILE A 224 -19.49 8.48 15.22
CA ILE A 224 -18.54 9.60 15.15
C ILE A 224 -18.10 9.87 13.71
N LYS A 225 -17.82 8.81 12.93
CA LYS A 225 -17.48 8.93 11.50
C LYS A 225 -18.59 9.61 10.70
N LYS A 226 -19.86 9.27 10.96
CA LYS A 226 -21.01 9.90 10.30
C LYS A 226 -21.18 11.37 10.70
N GLU A 227 -20.98 11.68 11.98
CA GLU A 227 -21.10 13.04 12.52
C GLU A 227 -19.94 13.95 12.09
N ASN A 228 -18.78 13.39 11.72
CA ASN A 228 -17.57 14.13 11.38
C ASN A 228 -17.03 13.69 10.00
N PRO A 229 -17.67 14.09 8.89
CA PRO A 229 -17.29 13.65 7.54
C PRO A 229 -15.91 14.15 7.09
N ASN A 230 -15.37 15.15 7.78
CA ASN A 230 -14.04 15.72 7.55
C ASN A 230 -12.90 14.92 8.22
N PHE A 231 -13.20 14.00 9.13
CA PHE A 231 -12.18 13.17 9.76
C PHE A 231 -11.57 12.20 8.75
N LYS A 232 -10.27 11.99 8.83
CA LYS A 232 -9.58 11.07 7.92
C LYS A 232 -9.86 9.63 8.35
N TYR A 233 -10.50 8.88 7.46
CA TYR A 233 -10.82 7.47 7.66
C TYR A 233 -9.87 6.57 6.85
N LEU A 234 -9.23 5.61 7.53
CA LEU A 234 -8.42 4.56 6.92
C LEU A 234 -8.96 3.18 7.33
N ALA A 235 -8.91 2.22 6.42
CA ALA A 235 -9.23 0.82 6.69
C ALA A 235 -8.14 -0.10 6.13
N PHE A 236 -7.73 -1.08 6.93
CA PHE A 236 -6.76 -2.10 6.58
C PHE A 236 -7.41 -3.47 6.74
N TYR A 237 -7.31 -4.28 5.69
CA TYR A 237 -7.90 -5.61 5.59
C TYR A 237 -6.82 -6.70 5.49
N ASP A 238 -5.54 -6.31 5.48
CA ASP A 238 -4.42 -7.23 5.42
C ASP A 238 -3.88 -7.50 6.83
N GLU A 239 -3.82 -8.78 7.19
CA GLU A 239 -3.41 -9.23 8.52
C GLU A 239 -2.04 -8.67 8.92
N VAL A 240 -1.09 -8.61 7.98
CA VAL A 240 0.29 -8.16 8.27
C VAL A 240 0.32 -6.70 8.72
N THR A 241 -0.31 -5.77 7.98
CA THR A 241 -0.38 -4.36 8.38
C THR A 241 -1.11 -4.19 9.70
N VAL A 242 -2.22 -4.90 9.88
CA VAL A 242 -3.01 -4.87 11.12
C VAL A 242 -2.18 -5.31 12.31
N GLN A 243 -1.45 -6.43 12.20
CA GLN A 243 -0.57 -6.93 13.26
C GLN A 243 0.55 -5.93 13.58
N LYS A 244 1.18 -5.32 12.57
CA LYS A 244 2.26 -4.34 12.78
C LYS A 244 1.77 -3.06 13.46
N LEU A 245 0.58 -2.56 13.10
CA LEU A 245 0.00 -1.37 13.74
C LEU A 245 -0.50 -1.62 15.16
N THR A 246 -1.15 -2.77 15.40
CA THR A 246 -1.83 -3.04 16.67
C THR A 246 -0.97 -3.83 17.66
N LYS A 247 0.11 -4.47 17.20
CA LYS A 247 0.92 -5.45 17.94
C LYS A 247 0.12 -6.64 18.48
N LYS A 248 -1.01 -6.97 17.83
CA LYS A 248 -1.89 -8.08 18.22
C LYS A 248 -1.96 -9.11 17.11
N SER A 249 -1.87 -10.38 17.47
CA SER A 249 -2.26 -11.50 16.62
C SER A 249 -3.79 -11.67 16.63
N PHE A 250 -4.34 -12.25 15.56
CA PHE A 250 -5.77 -12.59 15.43
C PHE A 250 -6.73 -11.38 15.38
N ILE A 251 -6.60 -10.56 14.33
CA ILE A 251 -7.50 -9.46 13.98
C ILE A 251 -7.80 -9.54 12.49
N ASP A 252 -9.08 -9.39 12.14
CA ASP A 252 -9.52 -9.38 10.73
C ASP A 252 -9.25 -8.01 10.11
N ASN A 253 -10.00 -6.99 10.55
CA ASN A 253 -9.93 -5.65 9.97
C ASN A 253 -9.59 -4.58 11.02
N LEU A 254 -8.82 -3.57 10.60
CA LEU A 254 -8.50 -2.40 11.40
C LEU A 254 -9.10 -1.14 10.76
N TYR A 255 -9.88 -0.42 11.54
CA TYR A 255 -10.50 0.84 11.16
C TYR A 255 -9.94 1.98 12.01
N LEU A 256 -9.34 2.97 11.36
CA LEU A 256 -8.77 4.15 11.99
C LEU A 256 -9.54 5.39 11.57
N LEU A 257 -9.83 6.25 12.54
CA LEU A 257 -10.40 7.57 12.31
C LEU A 257 -9.53 8.60 13.04
N PHE A 258 -9.08 9.59 12.28
CA PHE A 258 -8.26 10.68 12.81
C PHE A 258 -9.06 11.96 12.78
N SER A 259 -9.19 12.60 13.94
CA SER A 259 -9.59 13.99 14.01
C SER A 259 -8.46 14.86 13.44
N ASN A 260 -8.83 15.93 12.74
CA ASN A 260 -7.87 16.85 12.10
C ASN A 260 -6.94 17.51 13.11
#